data_AF-A0AB38C2F6-F1
#
_entry.id   AF-A0AB38C2F6-F1
#
_cell.length_a   1.000
_cell.length_b   1.000
_cell.length_c   1.000
_cell.angle_alpha   90.00
_cell.angle_beta   90.00
_cell.angle_gamma   90.00
#
_symmetry.space_group_name_H-M   'P 1'
#
loop_
_entity.id
_entity.type
_entity.pdbx_description
1 polymer ?
#
loop_
_entity_poly.entity_id
_entity_poly.type
_entity_poly.pdbx_seq_one_letter_code
_entity_poly.pdbx_strand_id
1 'polypeptide(L)' 'MLLLTRREGENIMIGDAIQFQVLSVSEGAVRIQIEAPDFVEVREVSDRKHGPAITHKRRRSLVTRSESR' A
#
# COMPACT_ATOMS: atom_id res chain seq x y z
N MET A 1 16.97 15.79 -7.89
CA MET A 1 15.90 15.13 -7.11
C MET A 1 15.01 16.22 -6.53
N LEU A 2 13.69 16.15 -6.77
CA LEU A 2 12.72 17.15 -6.31
C LEU A 2 11.82 16.51 -5.25
N LEU A 3 11.60 17.21 -4.13
CA LEU A 3 10.74 16.76 -3.04
C LEU A 3 9.66 17.81 -2.78
N LEU A 4 8.40 17.40 -2.84
CA LEU A 4 7.23 18.25 -2.65
C LEU A 4 6.28 17.60 -1.65
N THR A 5 5.61 18.41 -0.84
CA THR A 5 4.51 17.95 0.02
C THR A 5 3.19 18.26 -0.66
N ARG A 6 2.28 17.28 -0.67
CA ARG A 6 0.89 17.44 -1.12
C ARG A 6 -0.07 16.90 -0.06
N ARG A 7 -1.21 17.56 0.08
CA ARG A 7 -2.34 17.10 0.90
C ARG A 7 -3.37 16.37 0.04
N GLU A 8 -4.30 15.69 0.70
CA GLU A 8 -5.48 15.14 0.03
C GLU A 8 -6.23 16.23 -0.76
N GLY A 9 -6.61 15.90 -1.99
CA GLY A 9 -7.22 16.80 -2.96
C GLY A 9 -6.23 17.62 -3.79
N GLU A 10 -4.97 17.78 -3.35
CA GLU A 10 -3.97 18.56 -4.08
C GLU A 10 -3.35 17.79 -5.25
N ASN A 11 -2.91 18.54 -6.26
CA ASN A 11 -2.27 17.99 -7.46
C ASN A 11 -0.85 18.53 -7.70
N ILE A 12 -0.13 17.83 -8.57
CA ILE A 12 1.19 18.19 -9.11
C ILE A 12 1.12 18.05 -10.63
N MET A 13 1.60 19.07 -11.34
CA MET A 13 1.79 19.04 -12.79
C MET A 13 3.26 18.71 -13.12
N ILE A 14 3.47 17.78 -14.05
CA ILE A 14 4.78 17.51 -14.65
C ILE A 14 4.71 17.88 -16.13
N GLY A 15 5.42 18.95 -16.50
CA GLY A 15 5.24 19.59 -17.79
C GLY A 15 3.79 20.05 -17.97
N ASP A 16 3.27 19.94 -19.19
CA ASP A 16 1.95 20.46 -19.54
C ASP A 16 0.86 19.38 -19.61
N ALA A 17 1.24 18.09 -19.63
CA ALA A 17 0.34 17.00 -20.00
C ALA A 17 0.15 15.93 -18.92
N ILE A 18 1.01 15.91 -17.89
CA ILE A 18 0.95 14.87 -16.85
C ILE A 18 0.51 15.50 -15.53
N GLN A 19 -0.56 14.98 -14.94
CA GLN A 19 -1.09 15.41 -13.65
C GLN A 19 -1.11 14.24 -12.66
N PHE A 20 -0.65 14.52 -11.44
CA PHE A 20 -0.80 13.63 -10.29
C PHE A 20 -1.74 14.27 -9.29
N GLN A 21 -2.69 13.52 -8.73
CA GLN A 21 -3.55 14.00 -7.66
C GLN A 21 -3.54 13.02 -6.48
N VAL A 22 -3.44 13.56 -5.27
CA VAL A 22 -3.64 12.77 -4.04
C VAL A 22 -5.13 12.67 -3.78
N LEU A 23 -5.73 11.51 -4.02
CA LEU A 23 -7.17 11.32 -3.84
C LEU A 23 -7.55 11.09 -2.38
N SER A 24 -6.76 10.30 -1.65
CA SER A 24 -7.02 10.03 -0.23
C SER A 24 -5.76 9.56 0.49
N VAL A 25 -5.66 9.93 1.77
CA VAL A 25 -4.60 9.43 2.66
C VAL A 25 -5.21 8.57 3.77
N SER A 26 -4.73 7.33 3.89
CA SER A 26 -5.14 6.36 4.91
C SER A 26 -3.91 5.83 5.65
N GLU A 27 -4.10 5.09 6.74
CA GLU A 27 -2.99 4.53 7.51
C GLU A 27 -2.09 3.63 6.65
N GLY A 28 -0.88 4.13 6.34
CA GLY A 28 0.12 3.40 5.56
C GLY A 28 -0.12 3.31 4.06
N ALA A 29 -1.18 3.92 3.53
CA ALA A 29 -1.49 3.90 2.09
C ALA A 29 -2.03 5.24 1.59
N VAL A 30 -1.60 5.62 0.39
CA VAL A 30 -2.04 6.83 -0.31
C VAL A 30 -2.63 6.42 -1.65
N ARG A 31 -3.83 6.92 -1.96
CA ARG A 31 -4.46 6.72 -3.26
C ARG A 31 -4.06 7.88 -4.17
N ILE A 32 -3.44 7.56 -5.30
CA ILE A 32 -2.94 8.53 -6.26
C ILE A 32 -3.67 8.32 -7.59
N GLN A 33 -4.15 9.41 -8.19
CA GLN A 33 -4.62 9.45 -9.56
C GLN A 33 -3.50 9.99 -10.45
N ILE A 34 -3.33 9.36 -11.61
CA ILE A 34 -2.34 9.74 -12.61
C ILE A 34 -3.11 9.95 -13.91
N GLU A 35 -3.06 11.17 -14.42
CA GLU A 35 -3.55 11.51 -15.75
C GLU A 35 -2.35 11.77 -16.63
N ALA A 36 -2.23 11.01 -17.71
CA ALA A 36 -1.17 11.14 -18.68
C ALA A 36 -1.69 10.79 -20.07
N PRO A 37 -1.08 11.33 -21.16
CA PRO A 37 -1.41 10.93 -22.51
C PRO A 37 -1.09 9.46 -22.79
N ASP A 38 -1.77 8.86 -23.78
CA ASP A 38 -1.65 7.43 -24.12
C ASP A 38 -0.23 6.97 -24.49
N PHE A 39 0.63 7.88 -24.96
CA PHE A 39 2.02 7.57 -25.30
C PHE A 39 2.94 7.50 -24.06
N VAL A 40 2.46 7.93 -22.90
CA VAL A 40 3.20 7.88 -21.64
C VAL A 40 2.82 6.61 -20.89
N GLU A 41 3.79 5.70 -20.77
CA GLU A 41 3.57 4.46 -20.05
C GLU A 41 3.60 4.67 -18.52
N VAL A 42 2.57 4.20 -17.83
CA VAL A 42 2.46 4.24 -16.36
C VAL A 42 2.63 2.83 -15.81
N ARG A 43 3.60 2.64 -14.90
CA ARG A 43 3.87 1.35 -14.25
C ARG A 43 4.05 1.51 -12.75
N GLU A 44 3.49 0.58 -11.99
CA GLU A 44 3.86 0.41 -10.58
C GLU A 44 5.23 -0.28 -10.51
N VAL A 45 6.21 0.40 -9.90
CA VAL A 45 7.53 -0.19 -9.64
C VAL A 45 7.55 -0.62 -8.18
N SER A 46 7.25 -1.89 -7.93
CA SER A 46 7.28 -2.47 -6.59
C SER A 46 8.64 -3.09 -6.28
N ASP A 47 9.40 -2.52 -5.35
CA ASP A 47 10.57 -3.18 -4.74
C ASP A 47 10.18 -4.17 -3.61
N ARG A 48 8.88 -4.44 -3.47
CA ARG A 48 8.34 -5.28 -2.39
C ARG A 48 8.71 -6.75 -2.63
N LYS A 49 9.82 -7.19 -2.03
CA LYS A 49 9.90 -8.58 -1.57
C LYS A 49 8.76 -8.77 -0.59
N HIS A 50 7.74 -9.54 -0.98
CA HIS A 50 6.70 -9.99 -0.05
C HIS A 50 7.42 -10.62 1.14
N GLY A 51 7.37 -10.00 2.32
CA GLY A 51 7.82 -10.63 3.55
C GLY A 51 7.06 -11.93 3.75
N PRO A 52 7.62 -12.93 4.44
CA PRO A 52 7.02 -14.26 4.53
C PRO A 52 5.60 -14.15 5.08
N ALA A 53 4.62 -14.67 4.33
CA ALA A 53 3.24 -14.76 4.78
C ALA A 53 3.19 -15.69 5.99
N ILE A 54 3.12 -15.14 7.20
CA ILE A 54 2.99 -15.92 8.42
C ILE A 54 1.58 -16.52 8.45
N THR A 55 1.46 -17.79 8.08
CA THR A 55 0.23 -18.57 8.25
C THR A 55 0.27 -19.26 9.61
N HIS A 56 -0.49 -18.73 10.58
CA HIS A 56 -0.66 -19.39 11.88
C HIS A 56 -1.51 -20.67 11.72
N LYS A 57 -0.89 -21.85 11.80
CA LYS A 57 -1.61 -23.11 12.01
C LYS A 57 -2.21 -23.09 13.41
N ARG A 58 -3.53 -22.86 13.54
CA ARG A 58 -4.24 -23.04 14.81
C ARG A 58 -4.02 -24.47 15.31
N ARG A 59 -3.28 -24.66 16.40
CA ARG A 59 -3.33 -25.89 17.19
C ARG A 59 -4.64 -25.88 18.01
N ARG A 60 -5.44 -26.93 17.85
CA ARG A 60 -6.66 -27.18 18.62
C ARG A 60 -6.32 -27.39 20.11
N SER A 61 -7.31 -27.04 20.92
CA SER A 61 -7.34 -26.79 22.36
C SER A 61 -6.89 -27.92 23.30
N LEU A 62 -6.49 -27.50 24.50
CA LEU A 62 -6.11 -28.27 25.68
C LEU A 62 -7.29 -28.90 26.46
N VAL A 63 -6.92 -29.84 27.33
CA VAL A 63 -7.48 -30.26 28.63
C VAL A 63 -8.57 -31.37 28.63
N THR A 64 -8.26 -32.49 29.30
CA THR A 64 -8.81 -32.99 30.60
C THR A 64 -7.97 -34.22 30.98
N ARG A 65 -7.78 -34.67 32.23
CA ARG A 65 -8.24 -34.32 33.57
C ARG A 65 -7.24 -34.95 34.57
N SER A 66 -7.12 -34.35 35.74
CA SER A 66 -6.57 -34.89 36.99
C SER A 66 -7.01 -36.33 37.29
N GLU A 67 -6.15 -37.14 37.94
CA GLU A 67 -6.56 -37.89 39.14
C GLU A 67 -5.37 -38.37 39.97
N SER A 68 -5.50 -38.15 41.28
CA SER A 68 -4.60 -38.50 42.36
C SER A 68 -4.93 -39.89 42.90
N ARG A 69 -3.94 -40.75 43.12
CA ARG A 69 -3.80 -41.55 44.35
C ARG A 69 -2.45 -42.24 44.44
#